data_AF-A0A075MF73-F1
#
_entry.id   AF-A0A075MF73-F1
#
_cell.length_a   1.000
_cell.length_b   1.000
_cell.length_c   1.000
_cell.angle_alpha   90.00
_cell.angle_beta   90.00
_cell.angle_gamma   90.00
#
_symmetry.space_group_name_H-M   'P 1'
#
loop_
_entity.id
_entity.type
_entity.pdbx_description
1 polymer ?
#
loop_
_entity_poly.entity_id
_entity_poly.type
_entity_poly.pdbx_seq_one_letter_code
_entity_poly.pdbx_strand_id
1 'polypeptide(L)'
;SAAKAVASSTNTLIETADGVISNRNSPEQLIVASNDVAASTAQLVAASRVKAGFMSKSQEKLEQASKAVGAACRSLVRQVQSMIKERSQEEDQVDYSTLGAHEFKVREMEQQVEILQLENALAAARHRLGEMRKISYQEE
;
A
#
# COMPACT_ATOMS: atom_id res chain seq x y z
N SER A 1 18.14 0.93 14.03
CA SER A 1 19.08 1.54 13.06
C SER A 1 18.49 1.40 11.65
N ALA A 2 18.77 2.34 10.75
CA ALA A 2 18.15 2.36 9.40
C ALA A 2 18.43 1.08 8.58
N ALA A 3 19.64 0.52 8.70
CA ALA A 3 19.96 -0.75 8.02
C ALA A 3 19.11 -1.92 8.52
N LYS A 4 18.83 -1.98 9.84
CA LYS A 4 17.94 -3.00 10.42
C LYS A 4 16.50 -2.81 9.94
N ALA A 5 16.04 -1.57 9.77
CA ALA A 5 14.71 -1.28 9.24
C ALA A 5 14.55 -1.76 7.78
N VAL A 6 15.58 -1.58 6.94
CA VAL A 6 15.58 -2.13 5.57
C VAL A 6 15.53 -3.66 5.59
N ALA A 7 16.35 -4.32 6.43
CA ALA A 7 16.34 -5.77 6.54
C ALA A 7 14.97 -6.31 7.01
N SER A 8 14.39 -5.67 8.03
CA SER A 8 13.09 -6.05 8.58
C SER A 8 11.96 -5.88 7.55
N SER A 9 11.85 -4.70 6.92
CA SER A 9 10.81 -4.43 5.92
C SER A 9 10.92 -5.35 4.70
N THR A 10 12.15 -5.69 4.28
CA THR A 10 12.38 -6.65 3.18
C THR A 10 11.93 -8.06 3.58
N ASN A 11 12.20 -8.49 4.81
CA ASN A 11 11.72 -9.79 5.31
C ASN A 11 10.19 -9.82 5.37
N THR A 12 9.58 -8.77 5.91
CA THR A 12 8.11 -8.61 5.92
C THR A 12 7.52 -8.63 4.52
N LEU A 13 8.17 -8.02 3.53
CA LEU A 13 7.73 -8.06 2.13
C LEU A 13 7.72 -9.51 1.59
N ILE A 14 8.76 -10.29 1.87
CA ILE A 14 8.88 -11.68 1.44
C ILE A 14 7.80 -12.55 2.10
N GLU A 15 7.66 -12.45 3.42
CA GLU A 15 6.62 -13.17 4.18
C GLU A 15 5.21 -12.78 3.70
N THR A 16 5.00 -11.51 3.40
CA THR A 16 3.73 -11.03 2.87
C THR A 16 3.44 -11.60 1.50
N ALA A 17 4.43 -11.60 0.61
CA ALA A 17 4.32 -12.18 -0.73
C ALA A 17 3.99 -13.68 -0.69
N ASP A 18 4.69 -14.45 0.15
CA ASP A 18 4.39 -15.87 0.38
C ASP A 18 2.97 -16.08 0.92
N GLY A 19 2.55 -15.22 1.86
CA GLY A 19 1.20 -15.21 2.39
C GLY A 19 0.14 -14.94 1.31
N VAL A 20 0.38 -14.01 0.38
CA VAL A 20 -0.55 -13.70 -0.73
C VAL A 20 -0.66 -14.89 -1.68
N ILE A 21 0.47 -15.51 -2.07
CA ILE A 21 0.48 -16.70 -2.92
C ILE A 21 -0.27 -17.87 -2.26
N SER A 22 -0.15 -17.98 -0.93
CA SER A 22 -0.82 -19.01 -0.13
C SER A 22 -2.27 -18.67 0.26
N ASN A 23 -2.85 -17.56 -0.23
CA ASN A 23 -4.17 -17.04 0.17
C ASN A 23 -4.34 -16.78 1.69
N ARG A 24 -3.23 -16.55 2.41
CA ARG A 24 -3.22 -16.18 3.84
C ARG A 24 -3.26 -14.67 4.05
N ASN A 25 -2.74 -13.92 3.08
CA ASN A 25 -2.66 -12.46 3.11
C ASN A 25 -3.39 -11.84 1.91
N SER A 26 -3.85 -10.61 2.07
CA SER A 26 -4.49 -9.84 1.01
C SER A 26 -3.46 -9.15 0.11
N PRO A 27 -3.78 -8.93 -1.18
CA PRO A 27 -2.91 -8.16 -2.08
C PRO A 27 -2.60 -6.74 -1.58
N GLU A 28 -3.51 -6.10 -0.84
CA GLU A 28 -3.31 -4.78 -0.24
C GLU A 28 -2.19 -4.78 0.81
N GLN A 29 -2.00 -5.89 1.54
CA GLN A 29 -0.86 -6.01 2.47
C GLN A 29 0.47 -5.96 1.72
N LEU A 30 0.53 -6.55 0.52
CA LEU A 30 1.73 -6.51 -0.33
C LEU A 30 2.06 -5.08 -0.78
N ILE A 31 1.04 -4.26 -1.04
CA ILE A 31 1.20 -2.83 -1.36
C ILE A 31 1.84 -2.09 -0.17
N VAL A 32 1.34 -2.32 1.03
CA VAL A 32 1.83 -1.66 2.25
C VAL A 32 3.27 -2.08 2.54
N ALA A 33 3.58 -3.37 2.51
CA ALA A 33 4.93 -3.89 2.72
C ALA A 33 5.91 -3.35 1.68
N SER A 34 5.51 -3.26 0.40
CA SER A 34 6.37 -2.71 -0.65
C SER A 34 6.67 -1.23 -0.45
N ASN A 35 5.71 -0.45 0.06
CA ASN A 35 5.94 0.97 0.35
C ASN A 35 6.88 1.15 1.55
N ASP A 36 6.81 0.27 2.54
CA ASP A 36 7.70 0.29 3.71
C ASP A 36 9.17 -0.01 3.34
N VAL A 37 9.41 -0.93 2.40
CA VAL A 37 10.76 -1.14 1.84
C VAL A 37 11.28 0.12 1.14
N ALA A 38 10.45 0.79 0.33
CA ALA A 38 10.85 2.02 -0.34
C ALA A 38 11.13 3.16 0.68
N ALA A 39 10.34 3.27 1.74
CA ALA A 39 10.52 4.28 2.78
C ALA A 39 11.79 4.03 3.61
N SER A 40 11.99 2.81 4.11
CA SER A 40 13.14 2.45 4.93
C SER A 40 14.46 2.55 4.15
N THR A 41 14.47 2.22 2.85
CA THR A 41 15.64 2.41 1.99
C THR A 41 15.95 3.88 1.75
N ALA A 42 14.95 4.74 1.55
CA ALA A 42 15.15 6.18 1.47
C ALA A 42 15.70 6.75 2.79
N GLN A 43 15.19 6.29 3.94
CA GLN A 43 15.70 6.67 5.26
C GLN A 43 17.15 6.24 5.45
N LEU A 44 17.53 5.04 5.01
CA LEU A 44 18.92 4.57 5.04
C LEU A 44 19.85 5.48 4.23
N VAL A 45 19.43 5.90 3.04
CA VAL A 45 20.21 6.82 2.20
C VAL A 45 20.36 8.19 2.87
N ALA A 46 19.29 8.73 3.44
CA ALA A 46 19.32 9.99 4.18
C ALA A 46 20.26 9.91 5.39
N ALA A 47 20.18 8.82 6.17
CA ALA A 47 21.06 8.60 7.32
C ALA A 47 22.54 8.43 6.91
N SER A 48 22.80 7.79 5.77
CA SER A 48 24.16 7.58 5.24
C SER A 48 24.78 8.90 4.75
N ARG A 49 23.96 9.82 4.24
CA ARG A 49 24.40 11.13 3.74
C ARG A 49 25.07 11.99 4.83
N VAL A 50 24.63 11.87 6.08
CA VAL A 50 25.15 12.66 7.22
C VAL A 50 26.66 12.41 7.46
N LYS A 51 27.16 11.23 7.10
CA LYS A 51 28.57 10.83 7.29
C LYS A 51 29.35 10.75 5.97
N ALA A 52 28.73 11.06 4.84
CA ALA A 52 29.37 10.97 3.54
C ALA A 52 30.26 12.20 3.28
N GLY A 53 31.50 11.95 2.83
CA GLY A 53 32.39 13.02 2.37
C GLY A 53 31.88 13.68 1.09
N PHE A 54 32.31 14.93 0.85
CA PHE A 54 32.03 15.66 -0.39
C PHE A 54 32.49 14.83 -1.60
N MET A 55 31.62 14.64 -2.60
CA MET A 55 31.87 13.81 -3.80
C MET A 55 32.12 12.31 -3.53
N SER A 56 31.49 11.73 -2.50
CA SER A 56 31.57 10.29 -2.24
C SER A 56 30.90 9.45 -3.33
N LYS A 57 31.71 8.72 -4.11
CA LYS A 57 31.22 7.74 -5.11
C LYS A 57 30.34 6.64 -4.50
N SER A 58 30.61 6.25 -3.26
CA SER A 58 29.80 5.24 -2.56
C SER A 58 28.41 5.77 -2.22
N GLN A 59 28.31 7.05 -1.83
CA GLN A 59 27.02 7.70 -1.58
C GLN A 59 26.22 7.82 -2.88
N GLU A 60 26.87 8.21 -3.98
CA GLU A 60 26.23 8.30 -5.29
C GLU A 60 25.67 6.93 -5.74
N LYS A 61 26.46 5.86 -5.60
CA LYS A 61 26.01 4.49 -5.89
C LYS A 61 24.83 4.06 -5.01
N LEU A 62 24.87 4.41 -3.71
CA LEU A 62 23.78 4.11 -2.79
C LEU A 62 22.48 4.84 -3.17
N GLU A 63 22.57 6.10 -3.60
CA GLU A 63 21.42 6.87 -4.07
C GLU A 63 20.83 6.28 -5.36
N GLN A 64 21.68 5.86 -6.30
CA GLN A 64 21.23 5.17 -7.52
C GLN A 64 20.53 3.84 -7.18
N ALA A 65 21.11 3.05 -6.29
CA ALA A 65 20.50 1.79 -5.83
C ALA A 65 19.15 2.03 -5.16
N SER A 66 19.03 3.02 -4.28
CA SER A 66 17.76 3.38 -3.63
C SER A 66 16.70 3.86 -4.63
N LYS A 67 17.09 4.63 -5.65
CA LYS A 67 16.18 5.02 -6.75
C LYS A 67 15.67 3.79 -7.51
N ALA A 68 16.54 2.83 -7.79
CA ALA A 68 16.17 1.58 -8.45
C ALA A 68 15.19 0.74 -7.60
N VAL A 69 15.45 0.61 -6.28
CA VAL A 69 14.52 -0.05 -5.35
C VAL A 69 13.17 0.65 -5.35
N GLY A 70 13.14 1.98 -5.21
CA GLY A 70 11.89 2.74 -5.24
C GLY A 70 11.12 2.57 -6.56
N ALA A 71 11.81 2.47 -7.70
CA ALA A 71 11.19 2.18 -8.99
C ALA A 71 10.59 0.76 -9.04
N ALA A 72 11.31 -0.25 -8.54
CA ALA A 72 10.82 -1.62 -8.47
C ALA A 72 9.58 -1.74 -7.57
N CYS A 73 9.61 -1.13 -6.37
CA CYS A 73 8.46 -1.08 -5.46
C CYS A 73 7.24 -0.41 -6.12
N ARG A 74 7.42 0.72 -6.82
CA ARG A 74 6.32 1.36 -7.56
C ARG A 74 5.75 0.48 -8.67
N SER A 75 6.61 -0.23 -9.38
CA SER A 75 6.18 -1.18 -10.41
C SER A 75 5.36 -2.31 -9.81
N LEU A 76 5.81 -2.88 -8.70
CA LEU A 76 5.09 -3.92 -7.96
C LEU A 76 3.70 -3.44 -7.51
N VAL A 77 3.63 -2.27 -6.87
CA VAL A 77 2.35 -1.68 -6.42
C VAL A 77 1.37 -1.51 -7.59
N ARG A 78 1.85 -1.00 -8.74
CA ARG A 78 1.00 -0.85 -9.94
C ARG A 78 0.46 -2.19 -10.44
N GLN A 79 1.29 -3.23 -10.48
CA GLN A 79 0.86 -4.57 -10.91
C GLN A 79 -0.19 -5.14 -9.97
N VAL A 80 0.05 -5.06 -8.66
CA VAL A 80 -0.91 -5.54 -7.65
C VAL A 80 -2.23 -4.79 -7.73
N GLN A 81 -2.20 -3.47 -7.94
CA GLN A 81 -3.41 -2.67 -8.14
C GLN A 81 -4.18 -3.06 -9.42
N SER A 82 -3.49 -3.40 -10.51
CA SER A 82 -4.13 -3.92 -11.72
C SER A 82 -4.84 -5.23 -11.43
N MET A 83 -4.16 -6.16 -10.73
CA MET A 83 -4.74 -7.46 -10.36
C MET A 83 -5.98 -7.33 -9.48
N ILE A 84 -5.96 -6.43 -8.49
CA ILE A 84 -7.13 -6.17 -7.64
C ILE A 84 -8.29 -5.65 -8.49
N LYS A 85 -8.03 -4.70 -9.38
CA LYS A 85 -9.06 -4.10 -10.24
C LYS A 85 -9.68 -5.12 -11.20
N GLU A 86 -8.86 -5.95 -11.83
CA GLU A 86 -9.33 -7.02 -12.72
C GLU A 86 -10.26 -7.99 -11.99
N ARG A 87 -9.91 -8.37 -10.76
CA ARG A 87 -10.75 -9.24 -9.93
C ARG A 87 -12.09 -8.63 -9.56
N SER A 88 -12.14 -7.33 -9.25
CA SER A 88 -13.40 -6.62 -8.95
C SER A 88 -14.30 -6.46 -10.19
N GLN A 89 -13.71 -6.31 -11.39
CA GLN A 89 -14.48 -6.13 -12.62
C GLN A 89 -15.23 -7.39 -13.07
N GLU A 90 -14.79 -8.57 -12.64
CA GLU A 90 -15.49 -9.83 -12.92
C GLU A 90 -16.77 -9.99 -12.08
N GLU A 91 -16.86 -9.32 -10.92
CA GLU A 91 -18.00 -9.45 -9.99
C GLU A 91 -19.15 -8.48 -10.30
N ASP A 92 -18.91 -7.38 -11.04
CA ASP A 92 -19.83 -6.22 -11.13
C ASP A 92 -20.62 -6.06 -12.45
N GLN A 93 -20.75 -7.08 -13.29
CA GLN A 93 -21.58 -6.97 -14.52
C GLN A 93 -23.08 -7.17 -14.23
N VAL A 94 -23.70 -6.19 -13.59
CA VAL A 94 -25.17 -6.11 -13.48
C VAL A 94 -25.72 -5.26 -14.62
N ASP A 95 -26.55 -5.86 -15.49
CA ASP A 95 -27.26 -5.12 -16.54
C ASP A 95 -28.51 -4.44 -15.97
N TYR A 96 -28.35 -3.22 -15.47
CA TYR A 96 -29.43 -2.40 -14.91
C TYR A 96 -30.51 -2.01 -15.93
N SER A 97 -30.24 -2.13 -17.25
CA SER A 97 -31.22 -1.77 -18.29
C SER A 97 -32.38 -2.78 -18.41
N THR A 98 -32.19 -3.98 -17.84
CA THR A 98 -33.18 -5.05 -17.85
C THR A 98 -34.15 -5.00 -16.66
N LEU A 99 -33.91 -4.12 -15.69
CA LEU A 99 -34.70 -4.03 -14.46
C LEU A 99 -35.97 -3.21 -14.67
N GLY A 100 -37.06 -3.61 -14.00
CA GLY A 100 -38.26 -2.79 -13.91
C GLY A 100 -38.02 -1.50 -13.11
N ALA A 101 -38.78 -0.43 -13.38
CA ALA A 101 -38.56 0.89 -12.77
C ALA A 101 -38.53 0.89 -11.22
N HIS A 102 -39.40 0.09 -10.59
CA HIS A 102 -39.41 -0.05 -9.13
C HIS A 102 -38.16 -0.78 -8.61
N GLU A 103 -37.78 -1.89 -9.25
CA GLU A 103 -36.61 -2.69 -8.87
C GLU A 103 -35.30 -1.90 -9.06
N PHE A 104 -35.21 -1.14 -10.16
CA PHE A 104 -34.12 -0.19 -10.38
C PHE A 104 -34.01 0.82 -9.23
N LYS A 105 -35.14 1.40 -8.80
CA LYS A 105 -35.13 2.41 -7.72
C LYS A 105 -34.73 1.82 -6.38
N VAL A 106 -35.14 0.58 -6.09
CA VAL A 106 -34.72 -0.15 -4.88
C VAL A 106 -33.21 -0.39 -4.92
N ARG A 107 -32.69 -0.95 -6.02
CA ARG A 107 -31.24 -1.18 -6.19
C ARG A 107 -30.41 0.11 -6.10
N GLU A 108 -30.88 1.20 -6.70
CA GLU A 108 -30.23 2.51 -6.61
C GLU A 108 -30.15 2.97 -5.15
N MET A 109 -31.25 2.85 -4.40
CA MET A 109 -31.29 3.23 -2.99
C MET A 109 -30.37 2.33 -2.14
N GLU A 110 -30.37 1.02 -2.37
CA GLU A 110 -29.46 0.08 -1.70
C GLU A 110 -27.99 0.45 -1.94
N GLN A 111 -27.63 0.78 -3.19
CA GLN A 111 -26.27 1.21 -3.52
C GLN A 111 -25.90 2.52 -2.82
N GLN A 112 -26.83 3.48 -2.72
CA GLN A 112 -26.60 4.73 -1.97
C GLN A 112 -26.38 4.47 -0.48
N VAL A 113 -27.13 3.53 0.11
CA VAL A 113 -26.94 3.12 1.51
C VAL A 113 -25.57 2.47 1.69
N GLU A 114 -25.16 1.58 0.79
CA GLU A 114 -23.85 0.94 0.82
C GLU A 114 -22.71 1.97 0.73
N ILE A 115 -22.82 2.97 -0.17
CA ILE A 115 -21.85 4.06 -0.28
C ILE A 115 -21.70 4.78 1.07
N LEU A 116 -22.80 5.16 1.72
CA LEU A 116 -22.77 5.82 3.03
C LEU A 116 -22.12 4.96 4.11
N GLN A 117 -22.36 3.64 4.09
CA GLN A 117 -21.73 2.71 5.02
C GLN A 117 -20.22 2.61 4.80
N LEU A 118 -19.77 2.49 3.55
CA LEU A 118 -18.36 2.44 3.17
C LEU A 118 -17.63 3.73 3.52
N GLU A 119 -18.23 4.90 3.28
CA GLU A 119 -17.67 6.20 3.66
C GLU A 119 -17.46 6.31 5.18
N ASN A 120 -18.47 5.90 5.97
CA ASN A 120 -18.36 5.86 7.43
C ASN A 120 -17.26 4.89 7.90
N ALA A 121 -17.18 3.70 7.31
CA ALA A 121 -16.14 2.72 7.63
C ALA A 121 -14.74 3.25 7.29
N LEU A 122 -14.57 3.91 6.14
CA LEU A 122 -13.33 4.55 5.72
C LEU A 122 -12.92 5.67 6.68
N ALA A 123 -13.85 6.53 7.08
CA ALA A 123 -13.60 7.60 8.04
C ALA A 123 -13.12 7.03 9.39
N ALA A 124 -13.80 6.00 9.91
CA ALA A 124 -13.41 5.32 11.14
C ALA A 124 -12.03 4.67 11.05
N ALA A 125 -11.71 4.00 9.93
CA ALA A 125 -10.41 3.39 9.71
C ALA A 125 -9.30 4.45 9.66
N ARG A 126 -9.51 5.57 8.95
CA ARG A 126 -8.57 6.70 8.91
C ARG A 126 -8.34 7.31 10.28
N HIS A 127 -9.40 7.49 11.08
CA HIS A 127 -9.28 7.98 12.45
C HIS A 127 -8.40 7.07 13.30
N ARG A 128 -8.67 5.75 13.30
CA ARG A 128 -7.85 4.76 14.03
C ARG A 128 -6.39 4.79 13.60
N LEU A 129 -6.10 4.86 12.30
CA LEU A 129 -4.74 4.97 11.78
C LEU A 129 -4.05 6.26 12.26
N GLY A 130 -4.80 7.37 12.30
CA GLY A 130 -4.31 8.64 12.84
C GLY A 130 -3.90 8.54 14.31
N GLU A 131 -4.74 7.92 15.14
CA GLU A 131 -4.44 7.70 16.56
C GLU A 131 -3.18 6.83 16.77
N MET A 132 -3.03 5.75 15.99
CA MET A 132 -1.80 4.92 16.05
C MET A 132 -0.55 5.74 15.73
N ARG A 133 -0.59 6.58 14.69
CA ARG A 133 0.55 7.43 14.30
C ARG A 133 0.91 8.45 15.37
N LYS A 134 -0.08 9.04 16.06
CA LYS A 134 0.18 9.99 17.17
C LYS A 134 1.00 9.34 18.27
N ILE A 135 0.72 8.09 18.62
CA ILE A 135 1.48 7.35 19.63
C ILE A 135 2.91 7.13 19.16
N SER A 136 3.10 6.71 17.90
CA SER A 136 4.44 6.50 17.34
C SER A 136 5.31 7.78 17.37
N TYR A 137 4.72 8.96 17.18
CA TYR A 137 5.44 10.24 17.28
C TYR A 137 5.77 10.67 18.72
N GLN A 138 5.13 10.09 19.73
CA GLN A 138 5.44 10.35 21.14
C GLN A 138 6.57 9.45 21.66
N GLU A 139 6.81 8.32 21.00
CA GLU A 139 7.84 7.33 21.37
C GLU A 139 9.18 7.50 20.62
N GLU A 140 9.21 8.28 19.52
CA GLU A 140 10.44 8.71 18.80
C GLU A 140 11.05 9.99 19.37
#